data_AF-A0A6P0MPS4-F1
#
_entry.id   AF-A0A6P0MPS4-F1
#
_cell.length_a   1.000
_cell.length_b   1.000
_cell.length_c   1.000
_cell.angle_alpha   90.00
_cell.angle_beta   90.00
_cell.angle_gamma   90.00
#
_symmetry.space_group_name_H-M   'P 1'
#
loop_
_entity.id
_entity.type
_entity.pdbx_description
1 polymer ?
#
loop_
_entity_poly.entity_id
_entity_poly.type
_entity_poly.pdbx_seq_one_letter_code
_entity_poly.pdbx_strand_id
1 'polypeptide(L)' 'MANLGHMVVVDGIDETGKILIRDPWDATSYKMDREEFINSWNSQAIYSLRR' A
#
# COMPACT_ATOMS: atom_id res chain seq x y z
N MET A 1 12.75 -1.92 -19.64
CA MET A 1 11.33 -1.77 -19.28
C MET A 1 11.26 -0.71 -18.20
N ALA A 2 10.53 0.38 -18.42
CA ALA A 2 10.38 1.39 -17.37
C ALA A 2 9.58 0.77 -16.22
N ASN A 3 10.10 0.78 -15.00
CA ASN A 3 9.32 0.47 -13.80
C ASN A 3 8.27 1.58 -13.68
N LEU A 4 7.04 1.29 -14.09
CA LEU A 4 5.92 2.19 -13.85
C LEU A 4 5.69 2.23 -12.34
N GLY A 5 5.63 3.43 -11.77
CA GLY A 5 5.25 3.58 -10.37
C GLY A 5 3.82 3.10 -10.17
N HIS A 6 3.62 2.22 -9.19
CA HIS A 6 2.30 1.75 -8.76
C HIS A 6 1.90 2.49 -7.49
N MET A 7 0.67 2.99 -7.43
CA MET A 7 0.12 3.64 -6.24
C MET A 7 -1.02 2.79 -5.69
N VAL A 8 -0.95 2.51 -4.40
CA VAL A 8 -2.00 1.84 -3.65
C VAL A 8 -2.48 2.74 -2.53
N VAL A 9 -3.67 2.48 -2.01
CA VAL A 9 -4.16 3.14 -0.80
C VAL A 9 -3.90 2.23 0.39
N VAL A 10 -3.22 2.76 1.40
CA VAL A 10 -3.00 2.07 2.68
C VAL A 10 -4.04 2.57 3.68
N ASP A 11 -4.95 1.69 4.09
CA ASP A 11 -5.99 2.05 5.05
C ASP A 11 -5.50 1.96 6.51
N GLY A 12 -4.40 1.24 6.75
CA GLY A 12 -3.78 1.12 8.07
C GLY A 12 -3.04 -0.19 8.27
N ILE A 13 -2.86 -0.53 9.54
CA ILE A 13 -2.25 -1.78 10.01
C ILE A 13 -3.28 -2.48 10.89
N ASP A 14 -3.49 -3.78 10.69
CA ASP A 14 -4.39 -4.56 11.54
C ASP A 14 -3.74 -5.01 12.87
N GLU A 15 -4.53 -5.65 13.72
CA GLU A 15 -4.10 -6.14 15.04
C GLU A 15 -2.98 -7.19 14.99
N THR A 16 -2.77 -7.83 13.83
CA THR A 16 -1.70 -8.82 13.62
C THR A 16 -0.45 -8.20 13.00
N GLY A 17 -0.46 -6.90 12.72
CA GLY A 17 0.66 -6.17 12.11
C GLY A 17 0.68 -6.22 10.58
N LYS A 18 -0.37 -6.70 9.91
CA LYS A 18 -0.46 -6.72 8.45
C LYS A 18 -0.90 -5.35 7.91
N ILE A 19 -0.34 -4.94 6.77
CA ILE A 19 -0.73 -3.72 6.06
C ILE A 19 -2.04 -3.97 5.30
N LEU A 20 -3.03 -3.10 5.47
CA LEU A 20 -4.31 -3.16 4.76
C LEU A 20 -4.24 -2.32 3.49
N ILE A 21 -4.35 -2.97 2.32
CA ILE A 21 -4.11 -2.35 1.02
C ILE A 21 -5.37 -2.43 0.16
N ARG A 22 -5.74 -1.29 -0.45
CA ARG A 22 -6.66 -1.20 -1.58
C ARG A 22 -5.88 -0.89 -2.84
N ASP A 23 -6.03 -1.74 -3.85
CA ASP A 23 -5.31 -1.66 -5.11
C ASP A 23 -6.26 -1.27 -6.25
N PRO A 24 -6.16 -0.04 -6.78
CA PRO A 24 -7.00 0.43 -7.87
C PRO A 24 -6.72 -0.26 -9.21
N TRP A 25 -5.56 -0.89 -9.39
CA TRP A 25 -5.16 -1.50 -10.66
C TRP A 25 -6.07 -2.68 -11.03
N ASP A 26 -6.27 -3.58 -10.06
CA ASP A 26 -7.11 -4.76 -10.23
C ASP A 26 -8.46 -4.64 -9.49
N ALA A 27 -8.76 -3.47 -8.91
CA ALA A 27 -9.92 -3.24 -8.04
C ALA A 27 -10.03 -4.27 -6.89
N THR A 28 -8.89 -4.63 -6.29
CA THR A 28 -8.80 -5.61 -5.20
C THR A 28 -8.48 -4.96 -3.85
N SER A 29 -8.65 -5.74 -2.78
CA SER A 29 -8.19 -5.37 -1.45
C SER A 29 -7.52 -6.59 -0.82
N TYR A 30 -6.35 -6.39 -0.23
CA TYR A 30 -5.55 -7.48 0.33
C TYR A 30 -4.78 -7.03 1.56
N LYS A 31 -4.19 -8.00 2.26
CA LYS A 31 -3.29 -7.79 3.38
C LYS A 31 -1.89 -8.20 2.99
N MET A 32 -0.89 -7.44 3.42
CA MET A 32 0.52 -7.72 3.13
C MET A 32 1.34 -7.73 4.41
N ASP A 33 2.40 -8.54 4.44
CA ASP A 33 3.40 -8.44 5.49
C ASP A 33 4.09 -7.09 5.50
N ARG A 34 4.36 -6.55 6.68
CA ARG A 34 5.02 -5.25 6.81
C ARG A 34 6.38 -5.22 6.11
N GLU A 35 7.16 -6.29 6.25
CA GLU A 35 8.49 -6.39 5.63
C GLU A 35 8.40 -6.46 4.10
N GLU A 36 7.45 -7.23 3.58
CA GLU A 36 7.18 -7.34 2.13
C GLU A 36 6.75 -5.98 1.55
N PHE A 37 5.89 -5.26 2.26
CA PHE A 37 5.47 -3.91 1.87
C PHE A 37 6.66 -2.94 1.84
N ILE A 38 7.49 -2.92 2.88
CA ILE A 38 8.67 -2.03 2.96
C ILE A 38 9.65 -2.31 1.82
N ASN A 39 9.87 -3.57 1.46
CA ASN A 39 10.78 -3.95 0.38
C ASN A 39 10.26 -3.53 -1.01
N SER A 40 8.94 -3.39 -1.17
CA SER A 40 8.31 -2.95 -2.42
C SER A 40 8.13 -1.43 -2.50
N TRP A 41 8.01 -0.78 -1.34
CA TRP A 41 7.70 0.64 -1.23
C TRP A 41 8.93 1.52 -1.43
N ASN A 42 8.83 2.50 -2.33
CA ASN A 42 9.88 3.48 -2.59
C ASN A 42 10.02 4.59 -1.51
N SER A 43 9.42 4.39 -0.33
CA SER A 43 9.41 5.33 0.80
C SER A 43 8.73 6.68 0.54
N GLN A 44 7.90 6.81 -0.50
CA GLN A 44 7.10 8.00 -0.78
C GLN A 44 5.63 7.78 -0.43
N ALA A 45 5.03 8.70 0.34
CA ALA A 45 3.60 8.66 0.67
C ALA A 45 2.96 10.03 0.51
N ILE A 46 1.68 10.03 0.14
CA ILE A 46 0.85 11.22 0.05
C ILE A 46 -0.23 11.12 1.12
N TYR A 47 -0.36 12.17 1.93
CA TYR A 47 -1.37 12.24 2.98
C TYR A 47 -2.37 13.36 2.64
N SER A 48 -3.66 13.02 2.65
CA SER A 48 -4.74 14.01 2.56
C SER A 48 -5.30 14.25 3.96
N LEU A 49 -5.44 15.53 4.34
CA LEU A 49 -6.15 15.94 5.55
C LEU A 49 -7.68 16.00 5.33
N ARG A 50 -8.14 15.85 4.08
CA ARG A 50 -9.56 15.80 3.74
C ARG A 50 -10.01 14.34 3.68
N ARG A 51 -11.03 14.03 4.50
CA ARG A 51 -11.82 12.79 4.43
C ARG A 51 -12.88 12.91 3.37
#